data_AF-A0A090S0Z3-F1
#
_entry.id   AF-A0A090S0Z3-F1
#
_cell.length_a   1.000
_cell.length_b   1.000
_cell.length_c   1.000
_cell.angle_alpha   90.00
_cell.angle_beta   90.00
_cell.angle_gamma   90.00
#
_symmetry.space_group_name_H-M   'P 1'
#
loop_
_entity.id
_entity.type
_entity.pdbx_description
1 polymer ?
#
loop_
_entity_poly.entity_id
_entity_poly.type
_entity_poly.pdbx_seq_one_letter_code
_entity_poly.pdbx_strand_id
1 'polypeptide(L)'
;MSDDNSSWTRVLSNQTSSGNTTGFENYPVTETSARYVRITGEGNSANNWNSILETEILGCSDGTPPPVTPPPSGDLDPNVAPSGNFDLLDWTLSIPVDTDGDGKADTIKENELSASYENNEFFFTAADGGMTFKAPVDGAKTSTNTSYTRSELREMLRRGDTSHSTKGVGKITGYSQVLRRVIKLRLVVLMVL
;
A
#
# COMPACT_ATOMS: atom_id res chain seq x y z
N MET A 1 -12.30 -1.71 22.71
CA MET A 1 -12.41 -0.36 22.13
C MET A 1 -11.43 0.56 22.82
N SER A 2 -10.90 1.55 22.09
CA SER A 2 -9.86 2.47 22.58
C SER A 2 -9.92 3.78 21.81
N ASP A 3 -9.55 4.89 22.46
CA ASP A 3 -9.36 6.19 21.81
C ASP A 3 -7.90 6.44 21.38
N ASP A 4 -6.95 5.70 21.97
CA ASP A 4 -5.51 5.99 21.90
C ASP A 4 -4.66 4.80 21.42
N ASN A 5 -5.28 3.66 21.11
CA ASN A 5 -4.64 2.40 20.72
C ASN A 5 -3.71 1.80 21.81
N SER A 6 -3.76 2.30 23.04
CA SER A 6 -2.89 1.89 24.14
C SER A 6 -3.68 1.38 25.35
N SER A 7 -4.73 2.10 25.73
CA SER A 7 -5.67 1.74 26.79
C SER A 7 -6.90 1.10 26.18
N TRP A 8 -7.23 -0.12 26.61
CA TRP A 8 -8.27 -0.93 25.96
C TRP A 8 -9.39 -1.28 26.92
N THR A 9 -10.61 -0.86 26.59
CA THR A 9 -11.82 -1.30 27.26
C THR A 9 -12.41 -2.50 26.51
N ARG A 10 -12.58 -3.62 27.20
CA ARG A 10 -13.28 -4.79 26.66
C ARG A 10 -14.79 -4.56 26.75
N VAL A 11 -15.46 -4.50 25.61
CA VAL A 11 -16.91 -4.22 25.51
C VAL A 11 -17.75 -5.45 25.16
N LEU A 12 -17.09 -6.51 24.69
CA LEU A 12 -17.70 -7.81 24.39
C LEU A 12 -16.65 -8.90 24.58
N SER A 13 -17.06 -10.08 25.06
CA SER A 13 -16.16 -11.23 25.24
C SER A 13 -16.92 -12.55 25.23
N ASN A 14 -16.16 -13.65 25.13
CA ASN A 14 -16.66 -15.03 25.18
C ASN A 14 -17.76 -15.31 24.16
N GLN A 15 -17.66 -14.68 22.99
CA GLN A 15 -18.55 -14.97 21.87
C GLN A 15 -18.03 -16.17 21.10
N THR A 16 -18.93 -16.85 20.41
CA THR A 16 -18.63 -17.98 19.52
C THR A 16 -19.45 -17.80 18.27
N SER A 17 -18.82 -17.97 17.10
CA SER A 17 -19.54 -17.91 15.84
C SER A 17 -20.52 -19.05 15.68
N SER A 18 -21.56 -18.81 14.88
CA SER A 18 -22.61 -19.80 14.69
C SER A 18 -22.11 -21.06 13.99
N GLY A 19 -21.07 -20.93 13.16
CA GLY A 19 -20.56 -22.01 12.32
C GLY A 19 -21.49 -22.40 11.16
N ASN A 20 -22.60 -21.66 10.95
CA ASN A 20 -23.65 -22.02 9.99
C ASN A 20 -23.75 -21.07 8.80
N THR A 21 -22.94 -20.02 8.77
CA THR A 21 -22.94 -19.02 7.69
C THR A 21 -21.52 -18.56 7.38
N THR A 22 -21.30 -18.17 6.12
CA THR A 22 -20.11 -17.45 5.67
C THR A 22 -20.37 -15.95 5.50
N GLY A 23 -21.62 -15.51 5.67
CA GLY A 23 -22.00 -14.09 5.67
C GLY A 23 -21.85 -13.44 7.05
N PHE A 24 -22.29 -12.18 7.16
CA PHE A 24 -22.18 -11.44 8.42
C PHE A 24 -22.95 -12.09 9.57
N GLU A 25 -22.30 -12.15 10.72
CA GLU A 25 -22.91 -12.44 12.01
C GLU A 25 -22.87 -11.17 12.87
N ASN A 26 -24.02 -10.78 13.42
CA ASN A 26 -24.14 -9.54 14.19
C ASN A 26 -23.86 -9.78 15.67
N TYR A 27 -22.90 -9.04 16.22
CA TYR A 27 -22.53 -9.06 17.63
C TYR A 27 -22.78 -7.70 18.26
N PRO A 28 -23.95 -7.48 18.89
CA PRO A 28 -24.27 -6.21 19.50
C PRO A 28 -23.34 -5.93 20.68
N VAL A 29 -22.91 -4.68 20.78
CA VAL A 29 -22.08 -4.16 21.87
C VAL A 29 -22.76 -2.95 22.50
N THR A 30 -22.42 -2.65 23.74
CA THR A 30 -22.80 -1.37 24.34
C THR A 30 -22.20 -0.23 23.53
N GLU A 31 -23.03 0.76 23.18
CA GLU A 31 -22.58 1.96 22.48
C GLU A 31 -21.42 2.60 23.23
N THR A 32 -20.29 2.77 22.54
CA THR A 32 -19.04 3.25 23.12
C THR A 32 -18.35 4.14 22.09
N SER A 33 -18.06 5.39 22.46
CA SER A 33 -17.20 6.24 21.65
C SER A 33 -15.81 5.62 21.58
N ALA A 34 -15.28 5.43 20.38
CA ALA A 34 -13.97 4.85 20.17
C ALA A 34 -13.38 5.25 18.82
N ARG A 35 -12.06 5.36 18.76
CA ARG A 35 -11.30 5.50 17.51
C ARG A 35 -10.77 4.17 16.99
N TYR A 36 -10.53 3.21 17.88
CA TYR A 36 -9.94 1.91 17.58
C TYR A 36 -10.82 0.78 18.11
N VAL A 37 -11.11 -0.17 17.22
CA VAL A 37 -11.74 -1.45 17.57
C VAL A 37 -10.69 -2.55 17.42
N ARG A 38 -10.65 -3.47 18.39
CA ARG A 38 -9.82 -4.67 18.35
C ARG A 38 -10.71 -5.88 18.57
N ILE A 39 -10.66 -6.80 17.62
CA ILE A 39 -11.23 -8.13 17.73
C ILE A 39 -10.09 -9.06 18.16
N THR A 40 -10.31 -9.83 19.22
CA THR A 40 -9.34 -10.82 19.72
C THR A 40 -9.99 -12.18 19.60
N GLY A 41 -9.43 -13.04 18.75
CA GLY A 41 -9.88 -14.42 18.59
C GLY A 41 -9.06 -15.37 19.45
N GLU A 42 -9.72 -16.41 19.97
CA GLU A 42 -9.14 -17.45 20.83
C GLU A 42 -9.11 -18.82 20.11
N GLY A 43 -8.99 -18.81 18.78
CA GLY A 43 -9.08 -19.99 17.93
C GLY A 43 -10.50 -20.31 17.46
N ASN A 44 -10.69 -21.55 17.02
CA ASN A 44 -11.96 -22.10 16.56
C ASN A 44 -12.15 -23.54 17.09
N SER A 45 -13.27 -24.17 16.74
CA SER A 45 -13.61 -25.53 17.20
C SER A 45 -12.67 -26.64 16.71
N ALA A 46 -11.83 -26.39 15.69
CA ALA A 46 -10.91 -27.36 15.12
C ALA A 46 -9.43 -27.10 15.49
N ASN A 47 -9.02 -25.84 15.65
CA ASN A 47 -7.64 -25.46 15.96
C ASN A 47 -7.54 -24.03 16.53
N ASN A 48 -6.32 -23.54 16.75
CA ASN A 48 -6.06 -22.22 17.32
C ASN A 48 -5.94 -21.07 16.29
N TRP A 49 -6.32 -21.29 15.03
CA TRP A 49 -6.32 -20.23 14.02
C TRP A 49 -7.49 -19.27 14.21
N ASN A 50 -7.19 -17.98 14.06
CA ASN A 50 -8.17 -16.91 13.96
C ASN A 50 -8.24 -16.47 12.49
N SER A 51 -9.39 -16.67 11.85
CA SER A 51 -9.61 -16.28 10.45
C SER A 51 -10.92 -15.51 10.34
N ILE A 52 -10.83 -14.26 9.92
CA ILE A 52 -11.95 -13.34 9.75
C ILE A 52 -11.91 -12.89 8.28
N LEU A 53 -13.01 -13.10 7.56
CA LEU A 53 -13.10 -12.74 6.14
C LEU A 53 -13.39 -11.25 5.95
N GLU A 54 -14.37 -10.73 6.69
CA GLU A 54 -14.80 -9.35 6.65
C GLU A 54 -15.25 -8.88 8.03
N THR A 55 -15.19 -7.58 8.28
CA THR A 55 -15.69 -6.96 9.51
C THR A 55 -16.32 -5.61 9.17
N GLU A 56 -17.57 -5.44 9.56
CA GLU A 56 -18.25 -4.16 9.52
C GLU A 56 -18.43 -3.65 10.95
N ILE A 57 -18.03 -2.40 11.20
CA ILE A 57 -18.26 -1.73 12.49
C ILE A 57 -19.42 -0.76 12.31
N LEU A 58 -20.57 -1.14 12.84
CA LEU A 58 -21.78 -0.31 12.83
C LEU A 58 -21.70 0.70 13.98
N GLY A 59 -21.68 1.99 13.64
CA GLY A 59 -21.78 3.09 14.59
C GLY A 59 -23.03 3.92 14.36
N CYS A 60 -23.52 4.57 15.41
CA CYS A 60 -24.49 5.65 15.32
C CYS A 60 -23.72 6.96 15.16
N SER A 61 -24.03 7.76 14.14
CA SER A 61 -23.42 9.08 13.97
C SER A 61 -24.21 10.12 14.76
N ASP A 62 -23.58 10.75 15.75
CA ASP A 62 -24.13 11.91 16.47
C ASP A 62 -24.17 13.19 15.59
N GLY A 63 -24.16 13.05 14.26
CA GLY A 63 -24.21 14.15 13.29
C GLY A 63 -22.92 14.96 13.15
N THR A 64 -21.89 14.75 13.97
CA THR A 64 -20.59 15.42 13.84
C THR A 64 -19.53 14.47 13.29
N PRO A 65 -19.07 14.64 12.03
CA PRO A 65 -17.91 13.92 11.54
C PRO A 65 -16.72 14.17 12.47
N PRO A 66 -15.91 13.14 12.83
CA PRO A 66 -14.65 13.40 13.49
C PRO A 66 -13.82 14.35 12.62
N PRO A 67 -13.06 15.31 13.20
CA PRO A 67 -12.13 16.12 12.43
C PRO A 67 -11.15 15.20 11.71
N VAL A 68 -11.39 14.95 10.43
CA VAL A 68 -10.36 14.45 9.54
C VAL A 68 -9.41 15.61 9.34
N THR A 69 -8.37 15.68 10.17
CA THR A 69 -7.20 16.45 9.77
C THR A 69 -6.51 15.57 8.72
N PRO A 70 -6.65 15.83 7.41
CA PRO A 70 -5.81 15.13 6.45
C PRO A 70 -4.36 15.31 6.89
N PRO A 71 -3.50 14.27 6.78
CA PRO A 71 -2.07 14.51 6.88
C PRO A 71 -1.74 15.66 5.93
N PRO A 72 -0.83 16.58 6.27
CA PRO A 72 -0.51 17.70 5.40
C PRO A 72 -0.03 17.15 4.06
N SER A 73 -0.92 17.13 3.06
CA SER A 73 -0.51 17.07 1.69
C SER A 73 0.10 18.44 1.43
N GLY A 74 1.42 18.49 1.28
CA GLY A 74 1.94 19.56 0.43
C GLY A 74 1.21 19.45 -0.90
N ASP A 75 0.75 20.58 -1.45
CA ASP A 75 -0.04 20.64 -2.67
C ASP A 75 0.61 19.80 -3.78
N LEU A 76 0.12 18.57 -3.98
CA LEU A 76 0.50 17.74 -5.11
C LEU A 76 -0.32 18.21 -6.30
N ASP A 77 0.32 18.40 -7.46
CA ASP A 77 -0.36 18.83 -8.67
C ASP A 77 -0.90 17.61 -9.43
N PRO A 78 -2.23 17.43 -9.59
CA PRO A 78 -2.80 16.31 -10.32
C PRO A 78 -2.53 16.37 -11.83
N ASN A 79 -1.99 17.47 -12.36
CA ASN A 79 -1.76 17.68 -13.79
C ASN A 79 -0.31 17.43 -14.23
N VAL A 80 0.56 17.01 -13.32
CA VAL A 80 1.95 16.62 -13.65
C VAL A 80 2.14 15.11 -13.46
N ALA A 81 3.03 14.54 -14.27
CA ALA A 81 3.47 13.16 -14.08
C ALA A 81 4.07 12.97 -12.67
N PRO A 82 4.19 11.72 -12.17
CA PRO A 82 4.70 11.48 -10.83
C PRO A 82 6.05 12.17 -10.54
N SER A 83 6.96 12.26 -11.52
CA SER A 83 8.25 12.95 -11.36
C SER A 83 8.15 14.47 -11.17
N GLY A 84 7.00 15.09 -11.48
CA GLY A 84 6.73 16.50 -11.20
C GLY A 84 6.39 16.76 -9.73
N ASN A 85 5.86 15.75 -9.05
CA ASN A 85 5.49 15.81 -7.63
C ASN A 85 6.55 15.16 -6.70
N PHE A 86 7.35 14.22 -7.23
CA PHE A 86 8.31 13.42 -6.48
C PHE A 86 9.67 13.39 -7.19
N ASP A 87 10.77 13.51 -6.44
CA ASP A 87 12.12 13.27 -6.98
C ASP A 87 12.32 11.76 -7.19
N LEU A 88 12.27 11.33 -8.45
CA LEU A 88 12.36 9.92 -8.83
C LEU A 88 13.77 9.51 -9.32
N LEU A 89 14.75 10.40 -9.27
CA LEU A 89 16.08 10.10 -9.82
C LEU A 89 16.82 9.05 -9.00
N ASP A 90 16.49 8.90 -7.71
CA ASP A 90 16.95 7.81 -6.86
C ASP A 90 16.25 6.47 -7.12
N TRP A 91 15.49 6.29 -8.20
CA TRP A 91 14.64 5.11 -8.37
C TRP A 91 14.62 4.58 -9.80
N THR A 92 14.56 3.26 -9.96
CA THR A 92 14.00 2.63 -11.16
C THR A 92 12.60 2.11 -10.87
N LEU A 93 11.74 2.01 -11.89
CA LEU A 93 10.40 1.44 -11.78
C LEU A 93 10.35 0.14 -12.58
N SER A 94 9.83 -0.94 -12.00
CA SER A 94 9.42 -2.13 -12.74
C SER A 94 7.90 -2.16 -12.89
N ILE A 95 7.40 -2.43 -14.10
CA ILE A 95 5.96 -2.60 -14.39
C ILE A 95 5.69 -3.98 -15.01
N PRO A 96 4.48 -4.55 -14.89
CA PRO A 96 4.20 -5.93 -15.28
C PRO A 96 3.89 -6.07 -16.79
N VAL A 97 4.66 -5.39 -17.63
CA VAL A 97 4.60 -5.44 -19.10
C VAL A 97 5.91 -6.03 -19.61
N ASP A 98 5.87 -6.72 -20.75
CA ASP A 98 7.04 -7.28 -21.46
C ASP A 98 7.02 -6.72 -22.89
N THR A 99 7.40 -5.46 -23.04
CA THR A 99 7.29 -4.77 -24.34
C THR A 99 8.40 -5.20 -25.30
N ASP A 100 9.57 -5.58 -24.77
CA ASP A 100 10.72 -5.99 -25.56
C ASP A 100 10.78 -7.50 -25.87
N GLY A 101 9.89 -8.30 -25.26
CA GLY A 101 9.74 -9.72 -25.51
C GLY A 101 10.84 -10.57 -24.88
N ASP A 102 11.55 -10.05 -23.87
CA ASP A 102 12.63 -10.76 -23.18
C ASP A 102 12.10 -11.77 -22.13
N GLY A 103 10.78 -11.83 -21.94
CA GLY A 103 10.11 -12.70 -20.99
C GLY A 103 10.10 -12.15 -19.57
N LYS A 104 10.40 -10.86 -19.36
CA LYS A 104 10.42 -10.20 -18.05
C LYS A 104 9.64 -8.91 -18.03
N ALA A 105 9.34 -8.49 -16.80
CA ALA A 105 8.83 -7.17 -16.50
C ALA A 105 9.80 -6.07 -16.94
N ASP A 106 9.28 -5.12 -17.73
CA ASP A 106 9.97 -3.92 -18.17
C ASP A 106 10.45 -3.11 -16.96
N THR A 107 11.66 -2.54 -17.09
CA THR A 107 12.26 -1.69 -16.06
C THR A 107 12.63 -0.33 -16.63
N ILE A 108 11.90 0.68 -16.21
CA ILE A 108 12.10 2.09 -16.52
C ILE A 108 13.28 2.59 -15.69
N LYS A 109 14.30 3.14 -16.36
CA LYS A 109 15.53 3.61 -15.72
C LYS A 109 15.36 5.00 -15.12
N GLU A 110 16.26 5.36 -14.20
CA GLU A 110 16.19 6.58 -13.38
C GLU A 110 15.96 7.86 -14.21
N ASN A 111 16.72 8.02 -15.30
CA ASN A 111 16.61 9.18 -16.17
C ASN A 111 15.28 9.22 -16.93
N GLU A 112 14.80 8.06 -17.37
CA GLU A 112 13.51 7.94 -18.07
C GLU A 112 12.35 8.16 -17.10
N LEU A 113 12.39 7.52 -15.93
CA LEU A 113 11.40 7.67 -14.88
C LEU A 113 11.26 9.13 -14.43
N SER A 114 12.39 9.82 -14.30
CA SER A 114 12.45 11.24 -13.92
C SER A 114 12.05 12.17 -15.07
N ALA A 115 12.05 11.70 -16.32
CA ALA A 115 11.67 12.45 -17.50
C ALA A 115 10.16 12.39 -17.77
N SER A 116 9.34 12.51 -16.71
CA SER A 116 7.86 12.49 -16.78
C SER A 116 7.29 11.18 -17.32
N TYR A 117 7.93 10.06 -17.01
CA TYR A 117 7.36 8.75 -17.34
C TYR A 117 6.02 8.55 -16.65
N GLU A 118 5.05 8.05 -17.41
CA GLU A 118 3.72 7.69 -16.92
C GLU A 118 3.17 6.52 -17.74
N ASN A 119 2.41 5.66 -17.05
CA ASN A 119 1.64 4.58 -17.62
C ASN A 119 0.28 4.53 -16.93
N ASN A 120 -0.78 4.91 -17.65
CA ASN A 120 -2.15 5.01 -17.12
C ASN A 120 -2.69 3.69 -16.51
N GLU A 121 -2.09 2.55 -16.85
CA GLU A 121 -2.48 1.26 -16.33
C GLU A 121 -1.71 0.87 -15.06
N PHE A 122 -0.42 1.20 -14.95
CA PHE A 122 0.46 0.65 -13.90
C PHE A 122 1.13 1.69 -13.00
N PHE A 123 1.34 2.92 -13.48
CA PHE A 123 2.08 3.96 -12.76
C PHE A 123 1.69 5.37 -13.25
N PHE A 124 0.89 6.11 -12.47
CA PHE A 124 0.32 7.40 -12.91
C PHE A 124 -0.01 8.34 -11.75
N THR A 125 -0.27 9.61 -12.05
CA THR A 125 -0.74 10.59 -11.07
C THR A 125 -2.26 10.49 -10.89
N ALA A 126 -2.72 10.27 -9.67
CA ALA A 126 -4.16 10.25 -9.34
C ALA A 126 -4.76 11.67 -9.27
N ALA A 127 -6.08 11.74 -9.20
CA ALA A 127 -6.83 12.99 -9.12
C ALA A 127 -6.48 13.87 -7.90
N ASP A 128 -5.85 13.30 -6.86
CA ASP A 128 -5.34 14.01 -5.69
C ASP A 128 -3.85 14.39 -5.78
N GLY A 129 -3.23 14.22 -6.97
CA GLY A 129 -1.80 14.42 -7.20
C GLY A 129 -0.92 13.27 -6.68
N GLY A 130 -1.50 12.24 -6.07
CA GLY A 130 -0.78 11.10 -5.54
C GLY A 130 -0.18 10.20 -6.62
N MET A 131 1.05 9.73 -6.41
CA MET A 131 1.68 8.71 -7.25
C MET A 131 1.01 7.35 -7.00
N THR A 132 0.40 6.78 -8.04
CA THR A 132 -0.37 5.54 -7.98
C THR A 132 0.37 4.40 -8.66
N PHE A 133 0.35 3.23 -8.03
CA PHE A 133 0.88 1.97 -8.56
C PHE A 133 -0.25 0.95 -8.67
N LYS A 134 -0.30 0.20 -9.76
CA LYS A 134 -1.23 -0.94 -9.92
C LYS A 134 -0.44 -2.20 -10.29
N ALA A 135 -0.71 -3.28 -9.57
CA ALA A 135 -0.11 -4.59 -9.78
C ALA A 135 -1.24 -5.63 -9.97
N PRO A 136 -1.72 -5.86 -11.21
CA PRO A 136 -2.72 -6.90 -11.49
C PRO A 136 -2.20 -8.30 -11.16
N VAL A 137 -3.08 -9.28 -10.95
CA VAL A 137 -2.67 -10.68 -10.70
C VAL A 137 -1.92 -11.32 -11.86
N ASP A 138 -2.22 -10.88 -13.09
CA ASP A 138 -1.60 -11.37 -14.32
C ASP A 138 -0.67 -10.31 -14.93
N GLY A 139 0.34 -10.75 -15.67
CA GLY A 139 1.35 -9.88 -16.28
C GLY A 139 2.78 -10.40 -16.16
N ALA A 140 3.70 -9.67 -16.77
CA ALA A 140 5.12 -10.02 -16.79
C ALA A 140 5.75 -9.97 -15.39
N LYS A 141 6.73 -10.85 -15.14
CA LYS A 141 7.39 -11.00 -13.84
C LYS A 141 8.88 -10.71 -13.96
N THR A 142 9.52 -10.31 -12.87
CA THR A 142 10.93 -9.89 -12.88
C THR A 142 11.92 -11.03 -13.13
N SER A 143 11.51 -12.29 -12.93
CA SER A 143 12.31 -13.48 -13.21
C SER A 143 11.44 -14.73 -13.23
N THR A 144 11.99 -15.83 -13.75
CA THR A 144 11.37 -17.17 -13.73
C THR A 144 10.95 -17.62 -12.32
N ASN A 145 11.68 -17.22 -11.29
CA ASN A 145 11.43 -17.63 -9.90
C ASN A 145 10.51 -16.66 -9.14
N THR A 146 9.97 -15.65 -9.82
CA THR A 146 9.05 -14.69 -9.21
C THR A 146 7.60 -15.15 -9.42
N SER A 147 6.83 -15.29 -8.35
CA SER A 147 5.43 -15.72 -8.43
C SER A 147 4.45 -14.60 -8.74
N TYR A 148 4.76 -13.37 -8.31
CA TYR A 148 3.86 -12.22 -8.36
C TYR A 148 4.37 -11.13 -9.30
N THR A 149 3.45 -10.51 -10.01
CA THR A 149 3.63 -9.24 -10.71
C THR A 149 3.90 -8.11 -9.71
N ARG A 150 4.41 -6.99 -10.22
CA ARG A 150 4.67 -5.80 -9.42
C ARG A 150 4.60 -4.55 -10.29
N SER A 151 4.15 -3.46 -9.68
CA SER A 151 4.51 -2.10 -10.07
C SER A 151 5.23 -1.50 -8.87
N GLU A 152 6.56 -1.45 -8.93
CA GLU A 152 7.41 -1.24 -7.76
C GLU A 152 8.63 -0.38 -8.08
N LEU A 153 8.99 0.51 -7.16
CA LEU A 153 10.24 1.26 -7.21
C LEU A 153 11.39 0.48 -6.56
N ARG A 154 12.57 0.54 -7.18
CA ARG A 154 13.82 0.01 -6.64
C ARG A 154 14.81 1.15 -6.49
N GLU A 155 15.33 1.36 -5.28
CA GLU A 155 16.24 2.46 -4.96
C GLU A 155 17.54 2.37 -5.76
N MET A 156 17.99 3.48 -6.34
CA MET A 156 19.12 3.66 -7.22
C MET A 156 19.92 4.90 -6.80
N LEU A 157 20.69 4.79 -5.72
CA LEU A 157 21.53 5.89 -5.20
C LEU A 157 22.57 6.45 -6.20
N ARG A 158 22.76 5.79 -7.36
CA ARG A 158 23.58 6.30 -8.47
C ARG A 158 22.90 7.41 -9.27
N ARG A 159 21.62 7.69 -9.05
CA ARG A 159 20.89 8.85 -9.60
C ARG A 159 20.99 9.01 -11.12
N GLY A 160 20.86 7.92 -11.87
CA GLY A 160 20.97 7.93 -13.33
C GLY A 160 22.39 7.94 -13.91
N ASP A 161 23.43 8.00 -13.07
CA ASP A 161 24.81 7.80 -13.50
C ASP A 161 25.10 6.30 -13.68
N THR A 162 25.05 5.84 -14.93
CA THR A 162 25.25 4.43 -15.28
C THR A 162 26.71 3.98 -15.21
N SER A 163 27.66 4.88 -14.95
CA SER A 163 29.05 4.50 -14.67
C SER A 163 29.18 3.73 -13.35
N HIS A 164 28.18 3.85 -12.47
CA HIS A 164 28.10 3.09 -11.23
C HIS A 164 27.25 1.82 -11.39
N SER A 165 27.78 0.72 -10.83
CA SER A 165 27.12 -0.58 -10.80
C SER A 165 25.84 -0.54 -9.97
N THR A 166 24.83 -1.30 -10.40
CA THR A 166 23.58 -1.51 -9.66
C THR A 166 23.72 -2.52 -8.52
N LYS A 167 24.84 -3.27 -8.48
CA LYS A 167 25.14 -4.34 -7.52
C LYS A 167 26.55 -4.17 -6.93
N GLY A 168 26.71 -4.48 -5.65
CA GLY A 168 27.99 -4.42 -4.93
C GLY A 168 28.05 -3.33 -3.87
N VAL A 169 29.09 -3.36 -3.03
CA VAL A 169 29.35 -2.33 -2.02
C VAL A 169 30.00 -1.13 -2.71
N GLY A 170 29.17 -0.21 -3.22
CA GLY A 170 29.62 1.04 -3.82
C GLY A 170 30.05 2.06 -2.76
N LYS A 171 31.09 2.86 -3.04
CA LYS A 171 31.39 4.08 -2.28
C LYS A 171 30.34 5.13 -2.62
N ILE A 172 29.22 5.13 -1.91
CA ILE A 172 28.25 6.20 -2.00
C ILE A 172 28.42 7.04 -0.75
N THR A 173 29.12 8.17 -0.88
CA THR A 173 29.15 9.20 0.17
C THR A 173 27.77 9.87 0.18
N GLY A 174 26.81 9.23 0.86
CA GLY A 174 25.47 9.76 1.00
C GLY A 174 25.45 10.88 2.03
N TYR A 175 25.24 12.12 1.58
CA TYR A 175 24.44 13.04 2.39
C TYR A 175 23.05 12.41 2.45
N SER A 176 22.77 11.64 3.50
CA SER A 176 21.41 11.18 3.80
C SER A 176 20.60 12.41 4.17
N GLN A 177 20.05 13.09 3.16
CA GLN A 177 18.81 13.79 3.39
C GLN A 177 17.77 12.69 3.51
N VAL A 178 17.49 12.32 4.76
CA VAL A 178 16.35 11.48 5.10
C VAL A 178 15.14 12.16 4.46
N LEU A 179 14.70 11.64 3.30
CA LEU A 179 13.44 12.00 2.68
C LEU A 179 12.35 11.47 3.63
N ARG A 180 12.08 12.24 4.68
CA ARG A 180 10.87 12.12 5.51
C ARG A 180 9.69 12.64 4.70
N ARG A 181 9.40 12.00 3.58
CA ARG A 181 8.12 12.18 2.89
C ARG A 181 7.46 10.82 2.85
N VAL A 182 6.41 10.69 3.65
CA VAL A 182 5.57 9.51 3.73
C VAL A 182 5.02 9.25 2.33
N ILE A 183 5.61 8.32 1.61
CA ILE A 183 5.01 7.77 0.39
C ILE A 183 3.79 7.00 0.88
N LYS A 184 2.60 7.60 0.74
CA LYS A 184 1.34 6.94 1.07
C LYS A 184 1.04 5.92 -0.04
N LEU A 185 1.60 4.73 0.11
CA LEU A 185 1.37 3.63 -0.81
C LEU A 185 -0.07 3.12 -0.66
N ARG A 186 -0.96 3.47 -1.59
CA ARG A 186 -2.26 2.77 -1.71
C ARG A 186 -2.03 1.54 -2.58
N LEU A 187 -1.78 0.40 -1.94
CA LEU A 187 -1.79 -0.89 -2.62
C LEU A 187 -3.25 -1.33 -2.80
N VAL A 188 -3.73 -1.34 -4.04
CA VAL A 188 -5.01 -1.97 -4.40
C VAL A 188 -4.70 -3.35 -4.95
N VAL A 189 -4.79 -4.37 -4.10
CA VAL A 189 -4.73 -5.77 -4.56
C VAL A 189 -6.12 -6.15 -5.02
N LEU A 190 -6.30 -6.36 -6.32
CA LEU A 190 -7.53 -6.93 -6.85
C LEU A 190 -7.37 -8.46 -6.87
N MET A 191 -7.88 -9.14 -5.85
CA MET A 191 -8.07 -10.60 -5.91
C MET A 191 -9.44 -10.87 -6.53
N VAL A 192 -9.45 -11.40 -7.75
CA VAL A 192 -10.63 -12.08 -8.29
C VAL A 192 -10.52 -13.54 -7.83
N LEU A 193 -11.55 -14.03 -7.13
CA LEU A 193 -11.68 -15.40 -6.62
C LEU A 193 -11.82 -16.41 -7.75
#